data_AF-A0A9E6ALP9-F1
#
_entry.id   AF-A0A9E6ALP9-F1
#
_cell.length_a   1.000
_cell.length_b   1.000
_cell.length_c   1.000
_cell.angle_alpha   90.00
_cell.angle_beta   90.00
_cell.angle_gamma   90.00
#
_symmetry.space_group_name_H-M   'P 1'
#
loop_
_entity.id
_entity.type
_entity.pdbx_description
1 polymer ?
#
loop_
_entity_poly.entity_id
_entity_poly.type
_entity_poly.pdbx_seq_one_letter_code
_entity_poly.pdbx_strand_id
1 'polypeptide(L)'
;MTTTSAPRKIPFFRMRMFRSLVALSVALAGTACAPRSPWLLVRSQASHTSEQSSPEVTETPRYLELLPRIRSIAVQAPDYCANRSAVASTGAARSAGTVLSTNCGVAMGELERAFVKAGYRVISWRALRSMVDSTQVTPSVAAQKLGAEILFQINSLQKVKVQPRVQYRWDRQFLGMDKHGRRLNGEGVLLSEQEGADLISMISPHEIEMGRATRLGAALDAVAMTADSGEALWFYRWTMFEPVDETRTVEVQAVKGKRGWEKRHVIYPRSPGAEGGPQQHESASLAARAGNREDQKYYGLMQQVVQNFVKSFSANGAAGASAPRVTPAAAGPPSPAVAVPAAPASPASPVPEAQ
;
A
#
# COMPACT_ATOMS: atom_id res chain seq x y z
N MET A 1 57.09 -9.97 18.11
CA MET A 1 56.70 -10.63 19.38
C MET A 1 55.56 -11.56 19.08
N THR A 2 55.84 -12.86 19.20
CA THR A 2 55.02 -14.02 18.90
C THR A 2 54.26 -14.46 20.15
N THR A 3 52.94 -14.71 20.05
CA THR A 3 52.24 -15.56 21.02
C THR A 3 51.18 -16.40 20.33
N THR A 4 51.58 -17.65 20.11
CA THR A 4 50.79 -18.82 19.72
C THR A 4 50.06 -19.36 20.95
N SER A 5 48.78 -19.72 20.84
CA SER A 5 48.03 -20.43 21.89
C SER A 5 47.29 -21.62 21.30
N ALA A 6 47.62 -22.80 21.82
CA ALA A 6 47.25 -24.13 21.36
C ALA A 6 45.85 -24.61 21.83
N PRO A 7 45.26 -25.64 21.18
CA PRO A 7 43.98 -26.24 21.59
C PRO A 7 44.15 -27.35 22.65
N ARG A 8 43.23 -27.39 23.63
CA ARG A 8 43.14 -28.43 24.67
C ARG A 8 42.50 -29.71 24.13
N LYS A 9 43.22 -30.83 24.28
CA LYS A 9 42.73 -32.21 24.18
C LYS A 9 42.05 -32.63 25.48
N ILE A 10 40.91 -33.31 25.40
CA ILE A 10 40.26 -34.00 26.52
C ILE A 10 40.23 -35.51 26.18
N PRO A 11 40.53 -36.41 27.14
CA PRO A 11 40.96 -37.77 26.85
C PRO A 11 39.81 -38.77 26.61
N PHE A 12 40.18 -39.79 25.85
CA PHE A 12 39.57 -41.12 25.76
C PHE A 12 39.29 -41.72 27.14
N PHE A 13 38.05 -42.20 27.34
CA PHE A 13 37.73 -43.18 28.37
C PHE A 13 37.18 -44.44 27.68
N ARG A 14 37.79 -45.58 28.00
CA ARG A 14 37.61 -46.88 27.34
C ARG A 14 36.82 -47.80 28.29
N MET A 15 35.98 -48.65 27.68
CA MET A 15 35.48 -49.95 28.19
C MET A 15 34.60 -49.98 29.44
N ARG A 16 33.40 -50.57 29.28
CA ARG A 16 33.15 -51.96 29.74
C ARG A 16 31.91 -52.54 29.07
N MET A 17 32.09 -53.71 28.46
CA MET A 17 31.02 -54.61 28.07
C MET A 17 30.26 -55.04 29.32
N PHE A 18 28.93 -54.97 29.28
CA PHE A 18 28.07 -55.85 30.06
C PHE A 18 27.02 -56.44 29.12
N ARG A 19 27.19 -57.74 28.83
CA ARG A 19 26.17 -58.62 28.26
C ARG A 19 25.33 -59.16 29.41
N SER A 20 24.01 -58.98 29.36
CA SER A 20 22.95 -59.82 29.96
C SER A 20 21.59 -59.17 29.60
N LEU A 21 20.81 -59.80 28.73
CA LEU A 21 19.69 -60.71 29.03
C LEU A 21 18.42 -59.97 29.54
N VAL A 22 17.41 -59.98 28.66
CA VAL A 22 15.96 -60.14 28.95
C VAL A 22 15.27 -59.06 29.77
N ALA A 23 14.46 -58.24 29.08
CA ALA A 23 13.03 -58.09 29.37
C ALA A 23 12.36 -57.29 28.24
N LEU A 24 11.65 -57.99 27.36
CA LEU A 24 10.72 -57.41 26.40
C LEU A 24 9.54 -56.79 27.18
N SER A 25 9.72 -55.58 27.66
CA SER A 25 8.65 -54.79 28.28
C SER A 25 7.90 -54.09 27.15
N VAL A 26 6.82 -54.72 26.69
CA VAL A 26 5.78 -54.06 25.89
C VAL A 26 5.11 -53.03 26.81
N ALA A 27 5.73 -51.87 26.94
CA ALA A 27 5.06 -50.70 27.45
C ALA A 27 4.05 -50.30 26.37
N LEU A 28 2.78 -50.64 26.59
CA LEU A 28 1.68 -49.88 26.00
C LEU A 28 1.90 -48.43 26.44
N ALA A 29 2.58 -47.67 25.58
CA ALA A 29 2.48 -46.23 25.58
C ALA A 29 1.03 -45.92 25.20
N GLY A 30 0.14 -46.02 26.18
CA GLY A 30 -1.11 -45.29 26.16
C GLY A 30 -0.71 -43.84 26.04
N THR A 31 -0.73 -43.32 24.82
CA THR A 31 -0.77 -41.89 24.54
C THR A 31 -2.03 -41.40 25.23
N ALA A 32 -1.88 -41.01 26.50
CA ALA A 32 -2.87 -40.27 27.22
C ALA A 32 -3.04 -38.97 26.44
N CYS A 33 -4.02 -38.95 25.53
CA CYS A 33 -4.54 -37.74 24.94
C CYS A 33 -4.91 -36.84 26.11
N ALA A 34 -4.03 -35.87 26.41
CA ALA A 34 -4.29 -34.90 27.45
C ALA A 34 -5.69 -34.31 27.19
N PRO A 35 -6.55 -34.21 28.21
CA PRO A 35 -7.92 -33.75 28.03
C PRO A 35 -7.87 -32.37 27.38
N ARG A 36 -8.37 -32.31 26.15
CA ARG A 36 -8.45 -31.09 25.37
C ARG A 36 -9.26 -30.08 26.17
N SER A 37 -8.68 -28.92 26.46
CA SER A 37 -9.39 -27.91 27.23
C SER A 37 -10.70 -27.55 26.53
N PRO A 38 -11.83 -27.46 27.25
CA PRO A 38 -13.08 -27.00 26.68
C PRO A 38 -13.04 -25.49 26.37
N TRP A 39 -11.96 -24.78 26.68
CA TRP A 39 -11.80 -23.35 26.46
C TRP A 39 -10.79 -23.08 25.35
N LEU A 40 -11.20 -22.30 24.35
CA LEU A 40 -10.37 -21.89 23.23
C LEU A 40 -10.40 -20.38 23.02
N LEU A 41 -9.27 -19.85 22.58
CA LEU A 41 -9.15 -18.51 22.03
C LEU A 41 -9.06 -18.62 20.51
N VAL A 42 -10.03 -18.06 19.81
CA VAL A 42 -9.97 -17.88 18.36
C VAL A 42 -9.35 -16.51 18.13
N ARG A 43 -8.13 -16.47 17.63
CA ARG A 43 -7.45 -15.23 17.26
C ARG A 43 -7.51 -15.10 15.74
N SER A 44 -8.05 -13.99 15.25
CA SER A 44 -8.05 -13.65 13.84
C SER A 44 -7.28 -12.36 13.65
N GLN A 45 -6.24 -12.42 12.82
CA GLN A 45 -5.40 -11.28 12.48
C GLN A 45 -5.57 -10.96 11.00
N ALA A 46 -5.92 -9.72 10.70
CA ALA A 46 -5.92 -9.23 9.33
C ALA A 46 -4.47 -9.18 8.83
N SER A 47 -4.15 -9.95 7.79
CA SER A 47 -2.96 -9.72 6.99
C SER A 47 -3.33 -8.86 5.78
N HIS A 48 -2.55 -7.79 5.59
CA HIS A 48 -2.74 -6.88 4.48
C HIS A 48 -2.17 -7.50 3.20
N THR A 49 -3.02 -8.02 2.33
CA THR A 49 -2.69 -8.14 0.90
C THR A 49 -2.97 -6.79 0.26
N SER A 50 -2.08 -5.83 0.47
CA SER A 50 -2.18 -4.56 -0.25
C SER A 50 -1.72 -4.79 -1.69
N GLU A 51 -2.66 -5.01 -2.61
CA GLU A 51 -2.45 -4.60 -3.99
C GLU A 51 -2.36 -3.07 -3.99
N GLN A 52 -1.18 -2.57 -3.67
CA GLN A 52 -0.84 -1.17 -3.87
C GLN A 52 -0.54 -1.00 -5.35
N SER A 53 -1.34 -0.19 -6.04
CA SER A 53 -1.09 0.11 -7.45
C SER A 53 0.30 0.74 -7.59
N SER A 54 1.07 0.30 -8.58
CA SER A 54 2.28 1.00 -9.00
C SER A 54 1.92 2.36 -9.62
N PRO A 55 2.84 3.35 -9.63
CA PRO A 55 2.63 4.58 -10.38
C PRO A 55 2.45 4.25 -11.86
N GLU A 56 1.49 4.93 -12.49
CA GLU A 56 1.28 4.92 -13.93
C GLU A 56 2.06 6.07 -14.53
N VAL A 57 3.04 5.74 -15.38
CA VAL A 57 3.92 6.71 -16.04
C VAL A 57 3.83 6.47 -17.53
N THR A 58 3.47 7.51 -18.28
CA THR A 58 3.48 7.47 -19.75
C THR A 58 4.42 8.54 -20.25
N GLU A 59 5.37 8.15 -21.10
CA GLU A 59 6.43 9.02 -21.59
C GLU A 59 6.35 9.09 -23.12
N THR A 60 6.53 10.28 -23.68
CA THR A 60 6.65 10.43 -25.14
C THR A 60 8.11 10.20 -25.60
N PRO A 61 8.35 9.84 -26.86
CA PRO A 61 9.73 9.78 -27.39
C PRO A 61 10.45 11.13 -27.24
N ARG A 62 9.73 12.24 -27.42
CA ARG A 62 10.26 13.59 -27.30
C ARG A 62 10.74 13.91 -25.89
N TYR A 63 10.06 13.41 -24.87
CA TYR A 63 10.52 13.52 -23.49
C TYR A 63 11.92 12.93 -23.28
N LEU A 64 12.16 11.72 -23.80
CA LEU A 64 13.45 11.03 -23.64
C LEU A 64 14.61 11.80 -24.30
N GLU A 65 14.35 12.46 -25.42
CA GLU A 65 15.33 13.32 -26.10
C GLU A 65 15.66 14.59 -25.30
N LEU A 66 14.64 15.20 -24.69
CA LEU A 66 14.78 16.47 -23.97
C LEU A 66 15.32 16.28 -22.55
N LEU A 67 15.03 15.15 -21.90
CA LEU A 67 15.31 14.90 -20.50
C LEU A 67 16.75 15.27 -20.05
N PRO A 68 17.82 14.92 -20.79
CA PRO A 68 19.18 15.29 -20.39
C PRO A 68 19.43 16.80 -20.33
N ARG A 69 18.65 17.59 -21.06
CA ARG A 69 18.78 19.05 -21.20
C ARG A 69 17.92 19.82 -20.22
N ILE A 70 16.90 19.19 -19.62
CA ILE A 70 15.97 19.85 -18.71
C ILE A 70 16.72 20.29 -17.44
N ARG A 71 16.70 21.58 -17.14
CA ARG A 71 17.32 22.20 -15.96
C ARG A 71 16.37 23.12 -15.21
N SER A 72 15.40 23.72 -15.89
CA SER A 72 14.48 24.69 -15.32
C SER A 72 13.05 24.24 -15.46
N ILE A 73 12.31 24.23 -14.35
CA ILE A 73 10.92 23.80 -14.32
C ILE A 73 10.04 24.83 -13.62
N ALA A 74 8.79 24.92 -14.02
CA ALA A 74 7.74 25.61 -13.31
C ALA A 74 6.66 24.62 -12.89
N VAL A 75 5.95 24.93 -11.82
CA VAL A 75 4.85 24.09 -11.33
C VAL A 75 3.59 24.93 -11.24
N GLN A 76 2.55 24.51 -11.94
CA GLN A 76 1.20 25.06 -11.84
C GLN A 76 0.40 24.24 -10.83
N ALA A 77 -0.15 24.94 -9.84
CA ALA A 77 -1.10 24.35 -8.90
C ALA A 77 -2.42 23.96 -9.61
N PRO A 78 -3.16 22.96 -9.11
CA PRO A 78 -4.48 22.66 -9.63
C PRO A 78 -5.41 23.86 -9.46
N ASP A 79 -6.35 24.05 -10.38
CA ASP A 79 -7.37 25.11 -10.32
C ASP A 79 -8.19 25.02 -9.02
N TYR A 80 -8.35 23.79 -8.50
CA TYR A 80 -9.07 23.53 -7.26
C TYR A 80 -8.27 22.61 -6.33
N CYS A 81 -8.01 23.12 -5.14
CA CYS A 81 -7.44 22.40 -4.02
C CYS A 81 -8.56 21.66 -3.28
N ALA A 82 -9.04 20.60 -3.93
CA ALA A 82 -10.05 19.62 -3.51
C ALA A 82 -11.49 20.13 -3.25
N ASN A 83 -12.39 19.74 -4.16
CA ASN A 83 -13.79 19.37 -3.82
C ASN A 83 -14.43 18.33 -4.78
N ARG A 84 -13.68 17.68 -5.69
CA ARG A 84 -14.19 16.57 -6.53
C ARG A 84 -13.16 15.47 -6.76
N SER A 85 -13.63 14.23 -6.75
CA SER A 85 -12.87 12.98 -6.87
C SER A 85 -12.38 12.71 -8.29
N ALA A 86 -11.05 12.71 -8.50
CA ALA A 86 -10.46 12.02 -9.65
C ALA A 86 -10.56 10.47 -9.50
N VAL A 87 -10.73 10.01 -8.26
CA VAL A 87 -10.86 8.59 -7.88
C VAL A 87 -12.17 7.93 -8.38
N ALA A 88 -13.14 8.73 -8.84
CA ALA A 88 -14.37 8.20 -9.45
C ALA A 88 -14.19 7.76 -10.92
N SER A 89 -13.18 8.26 -11.65
CA SER A 89 -13.02 7.94 -13.09
C SER A 89 -12.13 6.72 -13.37
N THR A 90 -11.30 6.30 -12.42
CA THR A 90 -10.27 5.27 -12.66
C THR A 90 -10.69 3.84 -12.31
N GLY A 91 -11.87 3.62 -11.72
CA GLY A 91 -12.35 2.29 -11.33
C GLY A 91 -11.51 1.57 -10.26
N ALA A 92 -10.35 2.12 -9.87
CA ALA A 92 -9.43 1.57 -8.87
C ALA A 92 -10.00 1.62 -7.45
N ALA A 93 -11.04 2.43 -7.22
CA ALA A 93 -11.84 2.37 -6.00
C ALA A 93 -13.26 1.90 -6.35
N ARG A 94 -13.55 0.61 -6.16
CA ARG A 94 -14.93 0.05 -6.16
C ARG A 94 -15.79 0.56 -4.98
N SER A 95 -15.38 1.64 -4.33
CA SER A 95 -15.96 2.18 -3.10
C SER A 95 -15.86 3.70 -3.15
N ALA A 96 -17.02 4.37 -3.06
CA ALA A 96 -17.15 5.82 -3.03
C ALA A 96 -16.26 6.40 -1.91
N GLY A 97 -15.18 7.08 -2.31
CA GLY A 97 -14.29 7.78 -1.38
C GLY A 97 -14.73 9.22 -1.18
N THR A 98 -14.63 9.73 0.04
CA THR A 98 -14.81 11.16 0.32
C THR A 98 -13.47 11.86 0.12
N VAL A 99 -13.44 12.87 -0.75
CA VAL A 99 -12.27 13.75 -0.92
C VAL A 99 -12.27 14.78 0.19
N LEU A 100 -11.17 14.87 0.92
CA LEU A 100 -10.97 15.90 1.95
C LEU A 100 -10.17 17.06 1.36
N SER A 101 -10.56 18.29 1.72
CA SER A 101 -9.88 19.51 1.26
C SER A 101 -8.40 19.50 1.65
N THR A 102 -7.52 19.79 0.70
CA THR A 102 -6.07 19.84 0.92
C THR A 102 -5.60 21.29 0.86
N ASN A 103 -4.73 21.70 1.78
CA ASN A 103 -4.07 23.00 1.68
C ASN A 103 -2.95 22.90 0.63
N CYS A 104 -3.24 23.30 -0.61
CA CYS A 104 -2.28 23.23 -1.70
C CYS A 104 -0.97 23.94 -1.40
N GLY A 105 -0.95 24.98 -0.57
CA GLY A 105 0.29 25.71 -0.29
C GLY A 105 1.38 24.80 0.30
N VAL A 106 1.02 23.88 1.20
CA VAL A 106 1.97 22.95 1.83
C VAL A 106 2.42 21.90 0.82
N ALA A 107 1.46 21.30 0.12
CA ALA A 107 1.70 20.22 -0.82
C ALA A 107 2.53 20.68 -2.05
N MET A 108 2.23 21.85 -2.60
CA MET A 108 3.01 22.44 -3.68
C MET A 108 4.42 22.81 -3.23
N GLY A 109 4.58 23.31 -1.99
CA GLY A 109 5.89 23.58 -1.41
C GLY A 109 6.75 22.30 -1.23
N GLU A 110 6.13 21.15 -0.92
CA GLU A 110 6.84 19.87 -0.92
C GLU A 110 7.29 19.46 -2.32
N LEU A 111 6.45 19.68 -3.32
CA LEU A 111 6.78 19.38 -4.72
C LEU A 111 7.97 20.23 -5.21
N GLU A 112 7.94 21.54 -4.95
CA GLU A 112 9.04 22.46 -5.25
C GLU A 112 10.34 22.01 -4.55
N ARG A 113 10.28 21.71 -3.25
CA ARG A 113 11.43 21.20 -2.48
C ARG A 113 12.00 19.91 -3.07
N ALA A 114 11.13 18.98 -3.46
CA ALA A 114 11.54 17.70 -4.02
C ALA A 114 12.28 17.88 -5.35
N PHE A 115 11.81 18.76 -6.23
CA PHE A 115 12.50 19.07 -7.48
C PHE A 115 13.83 19.82 -7.28
N VAL A 116 13.89 20.77 -6.34
CA VAL A 116 15.17 21.42 -5.98
C VAL A 116 16.18 20.37 -5.49
N LYS A 117 15.73 19.43 -4.65
CA LYS A 117 16.58 18.32 -4.16
C LYS A 117 17.05 17.40 -5.29
N ALA A 118 16.27 17.27 -6.37
CA ALA A 118 16.65 16.54 -7.57
C ALA A 118 17.56 17.34 -8.53
N GLY A 119 17.89 18.59 -8.21
CA GLY A 119 18.85 19.41 -8.95
C GLY A 119 18.25 20.35 -10.00
N TYR A 120 16.92 20.49 -10.07
CA TYR A 120 16.28 21.44 -10.97
C TYR A 120 16.24 22.85 -10.38
N ARG A 121 16.29 23.85 -11.25
CA ARG A 121 15.88 25.22 -10.93
C ARG A 121 14.36 25.27 -10.97
N VAL A 122 13.74 25.67 -9.86
CA VAL A 122 12.28 25.64 -9.72
C VAL A 122 11.75 27.07 -9.66
N ILE A 123 10.87 27.40 -10.59
CA ILE A 123 10.06 28.62 -10.57
C ILE A 123 8.86 28.36 -9.66
N SER A 124 8.71 29.22 -8.65
CA SER A 124 7.66 28.99 -7.65
C SER A 124 6.27 29.07 -8.26
N TRP A 125 5.36 28.19 -7.82
CA TRP A 125 3.96 28.18 -8.23
C TRP A 125 3.26 29.52 -7.97
N ARG A 126 3.67 30.25 -6.92
CA ARG A 126 3.14 31.59 -6.62
C ARG A 126 3.63 32.63 -7.63
N ALA A 127 4.89 32.57 -8.03
CA ALA A 127 5.46 33.49 -9.02
C ALA A 127 4.82 33.26 -10.39
N LEU A 128 4.66 31.99 -10.79
CA LEU A 128 3.94 31.61 -12.01
C LEU A 128 2.51 32.15 -11.99
N ARG A 129 1.76 31.87 -10.91
CA ARG A 129 0.39 32.35 -10.75
C ARG A 129 0.29 33.88 -10.79
N SER A 130 1.18 34.57 -10.07
CA SER A 130 1.23 36.03 -10.10
C SER A 130 1.47 36.58 -11.51
N MET A 131 2.29 35.91 -12.34
CA MET A 131 2.51 36.34 -13.72
C MET A 131 1.29 36.08 -14.61
N VAL A 132 0.65 34.91 -14.47
CA VAL A 132 -0.61 34.59 -15.15
C VAL A 132 -1.68 35.64 -14.83
N ASP A 133 -1.90 35.92 -13.54
CA ASP A 133 -2.96 36.81 -13.07
C ASP A 133 -2.70 38.28 -13.47
N SER A 134 -1.45 38.74 -13.37
CA SER A 134 -1.09 40.15 -13.67
C SER A 134 -0.98 40.48 -15.15
N THR A 135 -0.54 39.52 -15.98
CA THR A 135 -0.32 39.74 -17.42
C THR A 135 -1.39 39.10 -18.30
N GLN A 136 -2.35 38.38 -17.72
CA GLN A 136 -3.44 37.69 -18.41
C GLN A 136 -2.95 36.78 -19.54
N VAL A 137 -1.86 36.04 -19.30
CA VAL A 137 -1.30 35.06 -20.24
C VAL A 137 -1.57 33.63 -19.78
N THR A 138 -1.45 32.67 -20.68
CA THR A 138 -1.57 31.25 -20.31
C THR A 138 -0.42 30.81 -19.40
N PRO A 139 -0.61 29.77 -18.57
CA PRO A 139 0.45 29.23 -17.71
C PRO A 139 1.73 28.83 -18.47
N SER A 140 1.62 28.28 -19.68
CA SER A 140 2.77 27.94 -20.52
C SER A 140 3.58 29.19 -20.92
N VAL A 141 2.90 30.23 -21.39
CA VAL A 141 3.54 31.51 -21.75
C VAL A 141 4.17 32.18 -20.54
N ALA A 142 3.51 32.16 -19.38
CA ALA A 142 4.08 32.67 -18.13
C ALA A 142 5.34 31.87 -17.73
N ALA A 143 5.29 30.54 -17.81
CA ALA A 143 6.42 29.68 -17.49
C ALA A 143 7.61 29.96 -18.43
N GLN A 144 7.36 30.11 -19.73
CA GLN A 144 8.38 30.46 -20.71
C GLN A 144 9.02 31.81 -20.41
N LYS A 145 8.22 32.85 -20.12
CA LYS A 145 8.72 34.19 -19.76
C LYS A 145 9.54 34.19 -18.47
N LEU A 146 9.24 33.29 -17.55
CA LEU A 146 10.00 33.08 -16.30
C LEU A 146 11.26 32.21 -16.50
N GLY A 147 11.51 31.72 -17.71
CA GLY A 147 12.67 30.89 -18.03
C GLY A 147 12.52 29.42 -17.64
N ALA A 148 11.29 28.91 -17.54
CA ALA A 148 11.03 27.48 -17.43
C ALA A 148 11.25 26.81 -18.79
N GLU A 149 11.79 25.59 -18.79
CA GLU A 149 11.81 24.73 -19.98
C GLU A 149 10.60 23.78 -19.95
N ILE A 150 10.22 23.34 -18.76
CA ILE A 150 9.08 22.46 -18.51
C ILE A 150 8.09 23.13 -17.57
N LEU A 151 6.81 23.00 -17.88
CA LEU A 151 5.71 23.30 -16.98
C LEU A 151 5.08 21.99 -16.51
N PHE A 152 5.05 21.77 -15.20
CA PHE A 152 4.22 20.74 -14.59
C PHE A 152 2.85 21.30 -14.28
N GLN A 153 1.82 20.79 -14.95
CA GLN A 153 0.43 21.05 -14.61
C GLN A 153 -0.05 19.96 -13.65
N ILE A 154 -0.27 20.33 -12.39
CA ILE A 154 -0.83 19.43 -11.40
C ILE A 154 -2.36 19.42 -11.59
N ASN A 155 -2.90 18.31 -12.09
CA ASN A 155 -4.34 18.16 -12.32
C ASN A 155 -5.08 17.91 -11.01
N SER A 156 -4.49 17.10 -10.13
CA SER A 156 -5.12 16.70 -8.88
C SER A 156 -4.08 16.38 -7.82
N LEU A 157 -4.30 16.90 -6.61
CA LEU A 157 -3.52 16.59 -5.41
C LEU A 157 -4.43 16.43 -4.20
N GLN A 158 -4.77 15.18 -3.87
CA GLN A 158 -5.94 14.89 -3.03
C GLN A 158 -5.60 14.03 -1.82
N LYS A 159 -6.27 14.34 -0.70
CA LYS A 159 -6.43 13.45 0.46
C LYS A 159 -7.65 12.59 0.20
N VAL A 160 -7.43 11.29 0.06
CA VAL A 160 -8.48 10.32 -0.28
C VAL A 160 -8.76 9.48 0.96
N LYS A 161 -10.02 9.39 1.38
CA LYS A 161 -10.45 8.35 2.32
C LYS A 161 -11.30 7.34 1.56
N VAL A 162 -10.87 6.08 1.56
CA VAL A 162 -11.65 4.97 1.02
C VAL A 162 -11.99 4.03 2.15
N GLN A 163 -13.22 3.55 2.19
CA GLN A 163 -13.56 2.31 2.89
C GLN A 163 -13.57 1.24 1.82
N PRO A 164 -12.46 0.54 1.62
CA PRO A 164 -12.42 -0.44 0.56
C PRO A 164 -13.42 -1.54 0.88
N ARG A 165 -14.13 -2.04 -0.14
CA ARG A 165 -14.67 -3.41 -0.08
C ARG A 165 -13.53 -4.43 -0.27
N VAL A 166 -12.44 -4.27 0.47
CA VAL A 166 -11.28 -5.16 0.36
C VAL A 166 -11.59 -6.46 1.09
N GLN A 167 -11.34 -7.57 0.39
CA GLN A 167 -11.28 -8.88 1.02
C GLN A 167 -9.99 -8.92 1.82
N TYR A 168 -10.08 -8.76 3.14
CA TYR A 168 -8.97 -9.05 4.03
C TYR A 168 -8.69 -10.55 3.98
N ARG A 169 -7.41 -10.91 3.89
CA ARG A 169 -6.99 -12.25 4.28
C ARG A 169 -6.90 -12.27 5.80
N TRP A 170 -7.64 -13.20 6.40
CA TRP A 170 -7.62 -13.41 7.84
C TRP A 170 -6.76 -14.62 8.15
N ASP A 171 -5.66 -14.39 8.85
CA ASP A 171 -4.85 -15.47 9.40
C ASP A 171 -5.41 -15.82 10.78
N ARG A 172 -5.95 -17.04 10.89
CA ARG A 172 -6.67 -17.51 12.07
C ARG A 172 -5.82 -18.50 12.86
N GLN A 173 -5.83 -18.37 14.17
CA GLN A 173 -5.17 -19.26 15.11
C GLN A 173 -6.15 -19.68 16.19
N PHE A 174 -6.13 -20.97 16.54
CA PHE A 174 -6.94 -21.54 17.61
C PHE A 174 -6.02 -21.96 18.75
N LEU A 175 -6.10 -21.27 19.89
CA LEU A 175 -5.20 -21.43 21.02
C LEU A 175 -5.97 -22.01 22.22
N GLY A 176 -5.37 -22.96 22.93
CA GLY A 176 -5.95 -23.50 24.16
C GLY A 176 -5.97 -22.47 25.28
N MET A 177 -7.01 -22.46 26.10
CA MET A 177 -7.07 -21.64 27.32
C MET A 177 -7.49 -22.47 28.53
N ASP A 178 -7.24 -21.97 29.73
CA ASP A 178 -7.87 -22.48 30.95
C ASP A 178 -9.21 -21.76 31.25
N LYS A 179 -9.89 -22.21 32.31
CA LYS A 179 -11.16 -21.62 32.78
C LYS A 179 -11.06 -20.17 33.26
N HIS A 180 -9.84 -19.64 33.42
CA HIS A 180 -9.56 -18.27 33.82
C HIS A 180 -9.14 -17.40 32.63
N GLY A 181 -9.17 -17.94 31.40
CA GLY A 181 -8.77 -17.23 30.19
C GLY A 181 -7.25 -17.15 29.98
N ARG A 182 -6.45 -17.90 30.74
CA ARG A 182 -4.99 -17.97 30.55
C ARG A 182 -4.67 -18.94 29.43
N ARG A 183 -3.79 -18.55 28.51
CA ARG A 183 -3.37 -19.36 27.36
C ARG A 183 -2.58 -20.59 27.84
N LEU A 184 -2.93 -21.77 27.32
CA LEU A 184 -2.21 -23.02 27.55
C LEU A 184 -1.10 -23.11 26.50
N ASN A 185 0.16 -22.93 26.91
CA ASN A 185 1.41 -23.19 26.18
C ASN A 185 1.56 -22.72 24.72
N GLY A 186 0.72 -21.82 24.20
CA GLY A 186 0.91 -21.15 22.90
C GLY A 186 0.83 -22.05 21.66
N GLU A 187 0.78 -23.37 21.82
CA GLU A 187 0.62 -24.33 20.73
C GLU A 187 -0.81 -24.33 20.20
N GLY A 188 -0.94 -24.41 18.87
CA GLY A 188 -2.23 -24.48 18.20
C GLY A 188 -3.00 -25.75 18.55
N VAL A 189 -4.32 -25.64 18.67
CA VAL A 189 -5.17 -26.79 18.96
C VAL A 189 -5.68 -27.41 17.65
N LEU A 190 -5.45 -28.71 17.46
CA LEU A 190 -5.85 -29.46 16.25
C LEU A 190 -7.36 -29.70 16.19
N LEU A 191 -8.14 -28.84 15.56
CA LEU A 191 -9.61 -28.96 15.47
C LEU A 191 -10.05 -29.94 14.38
N SER A 192 -11.22 -30.57 14.58
CA SER A 192 -11.92 -31.17 13.44
C SER A 192 -12.39 -30.08 12.47
N GLU A 193 -12.67 -30.45 11.23
CA GLU A 193 -13.17 -29.51 10.22
C GLU A 193 -14.46 -28.80 10.67
N GLN A 194 -15.40 -29.55 11.26
CA GLN A 194 -16.65 -28.99 11.79
C GLN A 194 -16.41 -28.06 12.98
N GLU A 195 -15.56 -28.45 13.93
CA GLU A 195 -15.23 -27.57 15.07
C GLU A 195 -14.55 -26.28 14.61
N GLY A 196 -13.69 -26.37 13.59
CA GLY A 196 -13.08 -25.23 12.94
C GLY A 196 -14.13 -24.32 12.28
N ALA A 197 -15.05 -24.88 11.52
CA ALA A 197 -16.12 -24.13 10.85
C ALA A 197 -17.03 -23.39 11.85
N ASP A 198 -17.43 -24.05 12.94
CA ASP A 198 -18.26 -23.45 14.00
C ASP A 198 -17.54 -22.24 14.63
N LEU A 199 -16.27 -22.39 14.97
CA LEU A 199 -15.46 -21.31 15.56
C LEU A 199 -15.19 -20.17 14.56
N ILE A 200 -15.01 -20.48 13.27
CA ILE A 200 -14.89 -19.48 12.21
C ILE A 200 -16.20 -18.69 12.06
N SER A 201 -17.35 -19.36 12.08
CA SER A 201 -18.66 -18.69 12.00
C SER A 201 -18.87 -17.70 13.15
N MET A 202 -18.32 -18.00 14.33
CA MET A 202 -18.42 -17.16 15.53
C MET A 202 -17.59 -15.88 15.45
N ILE A 203 -16.40 -15.94 14.83
CA ILE A 203 -15.50 -14.79 14.69
C ILE A 203 -15.80 -13.95 13.44
N SER A 204 -16.40 -14.55 12.40
CA SER A 204 -16.67 -13.92 11.10
C SER A 204 -17.43 -12.58 11.17
N PRO A 205 -18.48 -12.39 11.99
CA PRO A 205 -19.15 -11.08 12.09
C PRO A 205 -18.22 -9.96 12.57
N HIS A 206 -17.29 -10.28 13.47
CA HIS A 206 -16.31 -9.34 13.99
C HIS A 206 -15.19 -9.06 12.98
N GLU A 207 -14.80 -10.08 12.19
CA GLU A 207 -13.92 -9.91 11.03
C GLU A 207 -14.55 -8.97 9.98
N ILE A 208 -15.84 -9.11 9.69
CA ILE A 208 -16.56 -8.25 8.72
C ILE A 208 -16.61 -6.80 9.22
N GLU A 209 -16.93 -6.59 10.49
CA GLU A 209 -16.94 -5.25 11.11
C GLU A 209 -15.55 -4.59 11.02
N MET A 210 -14.51 -5.34 11.36
CA MET A 210 -13.12 -4.91 11.19
C MET A 210 -12.66 -4.84 9.73
N GLY A 211 -13.37 -5.46 8.79
CA GLY A 211 -13.09 -5.35 7.36
C GLY A 211 -13.52 -4.00 6.78
N ARG A 212 -14.31 -3.20 7.50
CA ARG A 212 -14.77 -1.86 7.03
C ARG A 212 -13.78 -0.74 7.36
N ALA A 213 -12.48 -1.05 7.41
CA ALA A 213 -11.46 -0.08 7.78
C ALA A 213 -11.44 1.10 6.82
N THR A 214 -11.38 2.30 7.38
CA THR A 214 -11.04 3.48 6.57
C THR A 214 -9.55 3.41 6.26
N ARG A 215 -9.22 3.47 4.98
CA ARG A 215 -7.86 3.71 4.49
C ARG A 215 -7.74 5.17 4.11
N LEU A 216 -6.60 5.73 4.47
CA LEU A 216 -6.21 7.07 4.10
C LEU A 216 -5.22 6.98 2.94
N GLY A 217 -5.36 7.85 1.97
CA GLY A 217 -4.52 7.87 0.78
C GLY A 217 -4.15 9.27 0.35
N ALA A 218 -3.06 9.34 -0.41
CA ALA A 218 -2.63 10.51 -1.14
C ALA A 218 -2.65 10.17 -2.64
N ALA A 219 -3.27 11.04 -3.45
CA ALA A 219 -3.34 10.89 -4.90
C ALA A 219 -2.70 12.11 -5.58
N LEU A 220 -1.89 11.85 -6.60
CA LEU A 220 -1.28 12.85 -7.47
C LEU A 220 -1.52 12.47 -8.93
N ASP A 221 -1.99 13.44 -9.71
CA ASP A 221 -2.15 13.38 -11.16
C ASP A 221 -1.52 14.65 -11.74
N ALA A 222 -0.59 14.49 -12.67
CA ALA A 222 0.16 15.58 -13.25
C ALA A 222 0.61 15.29 -14.68
N VAL A 223 0.76 16.36 -15.45
CA VAL A 223 1.31 16.35 -16.81
C VAL A 223 2.49 17.31 -16.87
N ALA A 224 3.59 16.87 -17.47
CA ALA A 224 4.69 17.75 -17.85
C ALA A 224 4.52 18.16 -19.31
N MET A 225 4.66 19.45 -19.58
CA MET A 225 4.65 20.00 -20.94
C MET A 225 5.84 20.92 -21.17
N THR A 226 6.23 21.10 -22.43
CA THR A 226 7.20 22.13 -22.78
C THR A 226 6.63 23.52 -22.52
N ALA A 227 7.46 24.44 -22.01
CA ALA A 227 7.02 25.81 -21.76
C ALA A 227 6.83 26.61 -23.06
N ASP A 228 7.60 26.31 -24.11
CA ASP A 228 7.60 27.04 -25.38
C ASP A 228 6.44 26.68 -26.31
N SER A 229 6.13 25.39 -26.45
CA SER A 229 5.06 24.90 -27.34
C SER A 229 3.80 24.44 -26.59
N GLY A 230 3.89 24.18 -25.29
CA GLY A 230 2.79 23.58 -24.53
C GLY A 230 2.55 22.10 -24.88
N GLU A 231 3.51 21.44 -25.53
CA GLU A 231 3.43 20.04 -25.91
C GLU A 231 3.54 19.15 -24.66
N ALA A 232 2.58 18.25 -24.45
CA ALA A 232 2.62 17.29 -23.36
C ALA A 232 3.67 16.20 -23.62
N LEU A 233 4.57 16.00 -22.66
CA LEU A 233 5.74 15.14 -22.79
C LEU A 233 5.68 13.91 -21.87
N TRP A 234 5.09 14.07 -20.70
CA TRP A 234 5.15 13.05 -19.65
C TRP A 234 3.92 13.13 -18.76
N PHE A 235 3.34 11.99 -18.45
CA PHE A 235 2.11 11.87 -17.67
C PHE A 235 2.39 11.00 -16.46
N TYR A 236 1.87 11.42 -15.32
CA TYR A 236 2.00 10.69 -14.07
C TYR A 236 0.69 10.62 -13.33
N ARG A 237 0.36 9.42 -12.88
CA ARG A 237 -0.77 9.19 -11.99
C ARG A 237 -0.42 8.14 -10.96
N TRP A 238 -0.60 8.48 -9.68
CA TRP A 238 -0.44 7.51 -8.60
C TRP A 238 -1.34 7.81 -7.42
N THR A 239 -1.85 6.75 -6.80
CA THR A 239 -2.56 6.83 -5.52
C THR A 239 -1.96 5.83 -4.55
N MET A 240 -1.51 6.35 -3.40
CA MET A 240 -0.94 5.55 -2.32
C MET A 240 -1.96 5.46 -1.18
N PHE A 241 -2.15 4.27 -0.59
CA PHE A 241 -3.10 4.05 0.50
C PHE A 241 -2.46 3.33 1.67
N GLU A 242 -2.69 3.82 2.88
CA GLU A 242 -2.36 3.14 4.13
C GLU A 242 -3.59 3.00 5.03
N PRO A 243 -3.67 1.92 5.84
CA PRO A 243 -4.73 1.78 6.82
C PRO A 243 -4.59 2.85 7.91
N VAL A 244 -5.68 3.49 8.34
CA VAL A 244 -5.61 4.45 9.47
C VAL A 244 -5.25 3.72 10.77
N ASP A 245 -5.70 2.48 10.93
CA ASP A 245 -5.40 1.61 12.07
C ASP A 245 -4.47 0.46 11.67
N GLU A 246 -3.30 0.37 12.32
CA GLU A 246 -2.16 -0.45 11.87
C GLU A 246 -2.22 -1.92 12.27
N THR A 247 -3.22 -2.37 13.03
CA THR A 247 -3.36 -3.80 13.37
C THR A 247 -4.80 -4.11 13.76
N ARG A 248 -5.42 -5.04 13.03
CA ARG A 248 -6.77 -5.54 13.35
C ARG A 248 -6.65 -6.98 13.77
N THR A 249 -6.46 -7.17 15.07
CA THR A 249 -6.65 -8.47 15.71
C THR A 249 -8.02 -8.44 16.36
N VAL A 250 -8.79 -9.52 16.20
CA VAL A 250 -9.89 -9.82 17.12
C VAL A 250 -9.61 -11.16 17.76
N GLU A 251 -9.87 -11.25 19.04
CA GLU A 251 -9.81 -12.51 19.76
C GLU A 251 -11.19 -12.83 20.33
N VAL A 252 -11.67 -14.05 20.12
CA VAL A 252 -12.93 -14.53 20.65
C VAL A 252 -12.65 -15.68 21.60
N GLN A 253 -13.11 -15.56 22.84
CA GLN A 253 -13.08 -16.65 23.79
C GLN A 253 -14.31 -17.53 23.56
N ALA A 254 -14.08 -18.81 23.29
CA ALA A 254 -15.11 -19.81 23.06
C ALA A 254 -15.00 -20.92 24.11
N VAL A 255 -16.16 -21.45 24.52
CA VAL A 255 -16.23 -22.62 25.40
C VAL A 255 -17.04 -23.73 24.73
N LYS A 256 -16.61 -24.98 24.86
CA LYS A 256 -17.34 -26.14 24.37
C LYS A 256 -18.44 -26.51 25.37
N GLY A 257 -19.67 -26.20 25.03
CA GLY A 257 -20.88 -26.57 25.77
C GLY A 257 -21.47 -27.90 25.27
N LYS A 258 -22.65 -28.26 25.79
CA LYS A 258 -23.37 -29.48 25.38
C LYS A 258 -23.94 -29.41 23.97
N ARG A 259 -24.14 -28.20 23.44
CA ARG A 259 -24.75 -27.92 22.13
C ARG A 259 -23.74 -27.43 21.08
N GLY A 260 -22.45 -27.47 21.39
CA GLY A 260 -21.39 -26.96 20.53
C GLY A 260 -20.59 -25.82 21.18
N TRP A 261 -19.91 -25.03 20.35
CA TRP A 261 -19.10 -23.90 20.81
C TRP A 261 -19.97 -22.69 21.12
N GLU A 262 -19.76 -22.09 22.28
CA GLU A 262 -20.46 -20.90 22.75
C GLU A 262 -19.49 -19.73 22.92
N LYS A 263 -19.88 -18.56 22.40
CA LYS A 263 -19.12 -17.31 22.55
C LYS A 263 -19.20 -16.81 23.98
N ARG A 264 -18.06 -16.55 24.62
CA ARG A 264 -17.99 -15.96 25.97
C ARG A 264 -17.66 -14.48 25.94
N HIS A 265 -16.56 -14.13 25.26
CA HIS A 265 -16.06 -12.76 25.25
C HIS A 265 -15.39 -12.44 23.91
N VAL A 266 -15.47 -11.16 23.51
CA VAL A 266 -14.79 -10.63 22.33
C VAL A 266 -13.79 -9.58 22.79
N ILE A 267 -12.53 -9.77 22.44
CA ILE A 267 -11.43 -8.89 22.78
C ILE A 267 -10.98 -8.23 21.48
N TYR A 268 -10.88 -6.91 21.51
CA TYR A 268 -10.23 -6.12 20.47
C TYR A 268 -8.92 -5.60 21.06
N PRO A 269 -7.80 -6.32 20.90
CA PRO A 269 -6.52 -5.89 21.45
C PRO A 269 -6.19 -4.53 20.84
N ARG A 270 -6.09 -3.49 21.68
CA ARG A 270 -5.56 -2.21 21.22
C ARG A 270 -4.09 -2.42 20.84
N SER A 271 -3.69 -1.88 19.69
CA SER A 271 -2.29 -1.89 19.29
C SER A 271 -1.45 -1.30 20.43
N PRO A 272 -0.34 -1.95 20.84
CA PRO A 272 0.56 -1.43 21.87
C PRO A 272 1.10 -0.08 21.38
N GLY A 273 0.65 1.00 22.01
CA GLY A 273 0.84 2.39 21.54
C GLY A 273 -0.31 3.34 21.88
N ALA A 274 -1.45 2.82 22.36
CA ALA A 274 -2.62 3.61 22.77
C ALA A 274 -2.78 3.75 24.31
N GLU A 275 -1.68 3.73 25.07
CA GLU A 275 -1.71 4.05 26.51
C GLU A 275 -1.56 5.57 26.71
N GLY A 276 -2.69 6.27 26.69
CA GLY A 276 -2.85 7.58 27.33
C GLY A 276 -3.60 7.39 28.65
N GLY A 277 -3.05 7.92 29.74
CA GLY A 277 -3.53 7.77 31.12
C GLY A 277 -4.91 8.38 31.43
N PRO A 278 -5.29 8.44 32.72
CA PRO A 278 -6.68 8.45 33.16
C PRO A 278 -7.47 9.69 32.73
N GLN A 279 -8.63 9.40 32.16
CA GLN A 279 -9.66 10.32 31.69
C GLN A 279 -10.35 11.07 32.83
N GLN A 280 -10.39 12.39 32.71
CA GLN A 280 -11.61 13.21 32.87
C GLN A 280 -11.33 14.55 32.18
N HIS A 281 -12.20 14.97 31.24
CA HIS A 281 -12.09 16.10 30.28
C HIS A 281 -11.55 15.83 28.85
N GLU A 282 -11.59 14.59 28.35
CA GLU A 282 -10.84 14.21 27.13
C GLU A 282 -11.63 14.18 25.79
N SER A 283 -12.90 14.56 25.75
CA SER A 283 -13.72 14.40 24.52
C SER A 283 -13.28 15.34 23.38
N ALA A 284 -12.90 16.58 23.71
CA ALA A 284 -12.44 17.56 22.72
C ALA A 284 -10.98 17.34 22.30
N SER A 285 -10.12 16.85 23.21
CA SER A 285 -8.71 16.58 22.92
C SER A 285 -8.50 15.29 22.13
N LEU A 286 -9.37 14.28 22.26
CA LEU A 286 -9.28 13.05 21.48
C LEU A 286 -9.58 13.30 19.99
N ALA A 287 -10.58 14.13 19.68
CA ALA A 287 -10.89 14.51 18.30
C ALA A 287 -9.74 15.34 17.67
N ALA A 288 -9.16 16.29 18.42
CA ALA A 288 -8.01 17.06 17.96
C ALA A 288 -6.74 16.19 17.77
N ARG A 289 -6.47 15.24 18.67
CA ARG A 289 -5.37 14.27 18.55
C ARG A 289 -5.56 13.30 17.39
N ALA A 290 -6.79 12.83 17.17
CA ALA A 290 -7.14 11.96 16.04
C ALA A 290 -6.98 12.69 14.68
N GLY A 291 -7.44 13.95 14.59
CA GLY A 291 -7.19 14.81 13.43
C GLY A 291 -5.70 14.98 13.13
N ASN A 292 -4.91 15.29 14.17
CA ASN A 292 -3.45 15.42 14.03
C ASN A 292 -2.77 14.13 13.54
N ARG A 293 -3.19 12.95 14.02
CA ARG A 293 -2.60 11.67 13.59
C ARG A 293 -2.95 11.34 12.14
N GLU A 294 -4.21 11.54 11.74
CA GLU A 294 -4.61 11.36 10.35
C GLU A 294 -3.89 12.33 9.41
N ASP A 295 -3.75 13.60 9.80
CA ASP A 295 -3.05 14.59 8.99
C ASP A 295 -1.56 14.27 8.89
N GLN A 296 -0.89 13.89 9.99
CA GLN A 296 0.50 13.43 9.96
C GLN A 296 0.68 12.23 9.02
N LYS A 297 -0.22 11.24 9.09
CA LYS A 297 -0.18 10.08 8.21
C LYS A 297 -0.39 10.46 6.74
N TYR A 298 -1.34 11.36 6.47
CA TYR A 298 -1.54 11.90 5.14
C TYR A 298 -0.31 12.66 4.62
N TYR A 299 0.34 13.48 5.44
CA TYR A 299 1.55 14.19 5.04
C TYR A 299 2.69 13.22 4.70
N GLY A 300 2.85 12.14 5.48
CA GLY A 300 3.80 11.07 5.17
C GLY A 300 3.52 10.39 3.82
N LEU A 301 2.25 10.06 3.55
CA LEU A 301 1.82 9.51 2.26
C LEU A 301 2.07 10.49 1.10
N MET A 302 1.73 11.77 1.30
CA MET A 302 1.93 12.80 0.30
C MET A 302 3.41 12.97 -0.06
N GLN A 303 4.28 13.00 0.94
CA GLN A 303 5.73 13.07 0.73
C GLN A 303 6.24 11.88 -0.08
N GLN A 304 5.76 10.66 0.20
CA GLN A 304 6.13 9.47 -0.57
C GLN A 304 5.67 9.55 -2.03
N VAL A 305 4.43 10.01 -2.28
CA VAL A 305 3.89 10.21 -3.63
C VAL A 305 4.70 11.25 -4.40
N VAL A 306 4.99 12.41 -3.78
CA VAL A 306 5.79 13.49 -4.37
C VAL A 306 7.22 13.02 -4.67
N GLN A 307 7.85 12.30 -3.74
CA GLN A 307 9.21 11.79 -3.94
C GLN A 307 9.26 10.78 -5.10
N ASN A 308 8.26 9.88 -5.18
CA ASN A 308 8.16 8.94 -6.30
C ASN A 308 7.93 9.66 -7.63
N PHE A 309 7.07 10.68 -7.66
CA PHE A 309 6.81 11.52 -8.83
C PHE A 309 8.10 12.16 -9.36
N VAL A 310 8.83 12.88 -8.52
CA VAL A 310 10.08 13.53 -8.92
C VAL A 310 11.13 12.49 -9.32
N LYS A 311 11.25 11.40 -8.57
CA LYS A 311 12.18 10.31 -8.90
C LYS A 311 11.85 9.70 -10.26
N SER A 312 10.58 9.44 -10.56
CA SER A 312 10.15 8.85 -11.84
C SER A 312 10.47 9.78 -13.00
N PHE A 313 10.29 11.10 -12.83
CA PHE A 313 10.71 12.08 -13.84
C PHE A 313 12.24 12.15 -14.00
N SER A 314 13.01 12.05 -12.93
CA SER A 314 14.48 12.19 -13.00
C SER A 314 15.24 10.91 -13.35
N ALA A 315 14.67 9.72 -13.10
CA ALA A 315 15.38 8.44 -13.16
C ALA A 315 15.92 8.11 -14.56
N ASN A 316 15.28 8.59 -15.63
CA ASN A 316 15.72 8.30 -17.00
C ASN A 316 16.84 9.24 -17.50
N GLY A 317 17.15 10.32 -16.77
CA GLY A 317 18.22 11.26 -17.11
C GLY A 317 19.60 10.87 -16.55
N ALA A 318 19.63 10.02 -15.52
CA ALA A 318 20.88 9.61 -14.83
C ALA A 318 21.59 8.41 -15.49
N ALA A 319 20.93 7.69 -16.41
CA ALA A 319 21.53 6.56 -17.13
C ALA A 319 22.44 6.97 -18.32
N GLY A 320 22.65 8.28 -18.52
CA GLY A 320 23.43 8.83 -19.64
C GLY A 320 24.96 8.81 -19.52
N ALA A 321 25.56 8.03 -18.60
CA ALA A 321 27.02 7.91 -18.46
C ALA A 321 27.55 6.47 -18.58
N SER A 322 26.74 5.51 -19.01
CA SER A 322 27.24 4.18 -19.39
C SER A 322 26.34 3.56 -20.45
N ALA A 323 26.74 3.71 -21.72
CA ALA A 323 26.08 3.07 -22.84
C ALA A 323 26.09 1.54 -22.69
N PRO A 324 24.96 0.84 -22.86
CA PRO A 324 24.99 -0.59 -23.09
C PRO A 324 25.47 -0.85 -24.52
N ARG A 325 26.55 -1.63 -24.64
CA ARG A 325 27.06 -2.17 -25.90
C ARG A 325 26.01 -3.13 -26.45
N VAL A 326 25.26 -2.70 -27.47
CA VAL A 326 24.35 -3.57 -28.22
C VAL A 326 25.18 -4.53 -29.06
N THR A 327 25.21 -5.79 -28.67
CA THR A 327 25.62 -6.89 -29.56
C THR A 327 24.42 -7.20 -30.47
N PRO A 328 24.58 -7.23 -31.80
CA PRO A 328 23.48 -7.56 -32.69
C PRO A 328 23.08 -9.04 -32.51
N ALA A 329 21.83 -9.28 -32.12
CA ALA A 329 21.26 -10.62 -32.08
C ALA A 329 20.95 -11.09 -33.52
N ALA A 330 21.31 -12.34 -33.80
CA ALA A 330 21.14 -12.99 -35.09
C ALA A 330 19.66 -13.04 -35.52
N ALA A 331 19.42 -12.77 -36.81
CA ALA A 331 18.13 -12.86 -37.45
C ALA A 331 17.59 -14.30 -37.40
N GLY A 332 16.45 -14.50 -36.75
CA GLY A 332 15.65 -15.71 -36.85
C GLY A 332 14.77 -15.69 -38.11
N PRO A 333 14.37 -16.87 -38.63
CA PRO A 333 13.62 -16.99 -39.88
C PRO A 333 12.17 -16.46 -39.76
N PRO A 334 11.55 -16.01 -40.87
CA PRO A 334 10.22 -15.43 -40.87
C PRO A 334 9.13 -16.47 -40.55
N SER A 335 8.23 -16.14 -39.63
CA SER A 335 6.99 -16.88 -39.39
C SER A 335 5.94 -16.59 -40.48
N PRO A 336 5.08 -17.58 -40.82
CA PRO A 336 4.10 -17.47 -41.89
C PRO A 336 2.93 -16.53 -41.54
N ALA A 337 2.40 -15.88 -42.58
CA ALA A 337 1.29 -14.94 -42.51
C ALA A 337 0.01 -15.60 -42.00
N VAL A 338 -0.59 -15.01 -40.95
CA VAL A 338 -1.94 -15.35 -40.48
C VAL A 338 -2.95 -14.52 -41.27
N ALA A 339 -3.91 -15.20 -41.89
CA ALA A 339 -4.99 -14.60 -42.66
C ALA A 339 -5.92 -13.78 -41.75
N VAL A 340 -6.24 -12.56 -42.19
CA VAL A 340 -7.19 -11.64 -41.57
C VAL A 340 -8.63 -12.08 -41.90
N PRO A 341 -9.51 -12.31 -40.91
CA PRO A 341 -10.93 -12.53 -41.19
C PRO A 341 -11.62 -11.23 -41.62
N ALA A 342 -12.47 -11.35 -42.64
CA ALA A 342 -13.25 -10.27 -43.23
C ALA A 342 -14.22 -9.62 -42.24
N ALA A 343 -14.34 -8.29 -42.32
CA ALA A 343 -15.25 -7.48 -41.52
C ALA A 343 -16.73 -7.77 -41.84
N PRO A 344 -17.62 -7.81 -40.83
CA PRO A 344 -19.06 -7.90 -41.07
C PRO A 344 -19.63 -6.58 -41.63
N ALA A 345 -20.59 -6.71 -42.54
CA ALA A 345 -21.24 -5.63 -43.26
C ALA A 345 -22.07 -4.70 -42.35
N SER A 346 -22.04 -3.41 -42.66
CA SER A 346 -22.81 -2.36 -41.99
C SER A 346 -24.33 -2.57 -42.12
N PRO A 347 -25.12 -2.27 -41.07
CA PRO A 347 -26.58 -2.30 -41.15
C PRO A 347 -27.14 -1.13 -41.96
N ALA A 348 -28.24 -1.40 -42.66
CA ALA A 348 -28.96 -0.49 -43.54
C ALA A 348 -29.63 0.68 -42.81
N SER A 349 -29.63 1.85 -43.44
CA SER A 349 -30.29 3.07 -42.98
C SER A 349 -31.82 2.93 -42.91
N PRO A 350 -32.49 3.59 -41.94
CA PRO A 350 -33.95 3.58 -41.84
C PRO A 350 -34.62 4.43 -42.94
N VAL A 351 -35.76 3.93 -43.42
CA VAL A 351 -36.67 4.55 -44.39
C VAL A 351 -37.45 5.70 -43.73
N PRO A 352 -37.65 6.85 -44.42
CA PRO A 352 -38.48 7.93 -43.90
C PRO A 352 -39.98 7.61 -44.01
N GLU A 353 -40.70 7.80 -42.91
CA GLU A 353 -42.16 7.70 -42.83
C GLU A 353 -42.78 9.01 -43.33
N ALA A 354 -43.69 8.91 -44.31
CA ALA A 354 -44.38 10.05 -44.92
C ALA A 354 -45.51 10.56 -44.03
N GLN A 355 -45.67 11.89 -43.98
CA GLN A 355 -46.84 12.58 -43.42
C GLN A 355 -47.96 12.70 -44.43
#